data_AF-A0A1G3XUZ9-F1
#
_entry.id   AF-A0A1G3XUZ9-F1
#
_cell.length_a   1.000
_cell.length_b   1.000
_cell.length_c   1.000
_cell.angle_alpha   90.00
_cell.angle_beta   90.00
_cell.angle_gamma   90.00
#
_symmetry.space_group_name_H-M   'P 1'
#
loop_
_entity.id
_entity.type
_entity.pdbx_description
1 polymer ?
#
loop_
_entity_poly.entity_id
_entity_poly.type
_entity_poly.pdbx_seq_one_letter_code
_entity_poly.pdbx_strand_id
1 'polypeptide(L)'
;MIAFLKVLKERASGGSQEIELKVKAILDDVRRNGDRAVIRYTKAFDFLKAKGLRIRPDEISGYAEKADAKVVKALKLSAKRIKAFHEIQKEESWTFSEGDATLGQLIRPIERVGVYIPGGKASYPSTVLMNVIPAQVAGVKEIALCVPAPKGEINRYVMAAIKLLGVKEVYRIGGAQAVGAMAYGTKTIKKVDKIVGPGNIYVATAKKMVFGIVDIDMIAGPSEILIIADDSANPAFVAAD
;
A
#
# COMPACT_ATOMS: atom_id res chain seq x y z
N MET A 1 27.90 2.78 23.57
CA MET A 1 26.45 3.02 23.64
C MET A 1 26.03 4.38 23.06
N ILE A 2 26.60 5.50 23.52
CA ILE A 2 26.23 6.86 23.05
C ILE A 2 26.46 7.07 21.54
N ALA A 3 27.57 6.56 20.98
CA ALA A 3 27.87 6.67 19.55
C ALA A 3 26.88 5.88 18.66
N PHE A 4 26.47 4.67 19.08
CA PHE A 4 25.47 3.86 18.37
C PHE A 4 24.09 4.54 18.35
N LEU A 5 23.66 5.06 19.50
CA LEU A 5 22.42 5.83 19.60
C LEU A 5 22.45 7.13 18.77
N LYS A 6 23.63 7.73 18.58
CA LYS A 6 23.79 8.92 17.74
C LYS A 6 23.60 8.60 16.25
N VAL A 7 24.17 7.50 15.77
CA VAL A 7 23.99 7.01 14.39
C VAL A 7 22.52 6.69 14.10
N LEU A 8 21.80 6.09 15.05
CA LEU A 8 20.36 5.82 14.90
C LEU A 8 19.54 7.11 14.78
N LYS A 9 19.88 8.16 15.55
CA LYS A 9 19.17 9.45 15.50
C LYS A 9 19.38 10.20 14.17
N GLU A 10 20.53 10.06 13.54
CA GLU A 10 20.86 10.74 12.27
C GLU A 10 20.10 10.15 11.06
N ARG A 11 19.57 8.92 11.17
CA ARG A 11 18.77 8.28 10.12
C ARG A 11 17.37 8.87 9.94
N ALA A 12 16.92 9.70 10.88
CA ALA A 12 15.62 10.35 10.87
C ALA A 12 15.56 11.63 10.01
N SER A 13 16.45 11.79 9.01
CA SER A 13 16.39 12.92 8.09
C SER A 13 15.18 12.76 7.16
N GLY A 14 14.11 13.51 7.45
CA GLY A 14 12.92 13.62 6.61
C GLY A 14 13.24 14.12 5.20
N GLY A 15 12.27 13.97 4.28
CA GLY A 15 12.42 14.38 2.88
C GLY A 15 12.88 15.84 2.73
N SER A 16 13.70 16.11 1.71
CA SER A 16 14.19 17.48 1.46
C SER A 16 13.05 18.41 1.05
N GLN A 17 13.18 19.70 1.37
CA GLN A 17 12.22 20.74 0.96
C GLN A 17 11.98 20.75 -0.57
N GLU A 18 12.99 20.38 -1.36
CA GLU A 18 12.88 20.23 -2.81
C GLU A 18 11.89 19.12 -3.21
N ILE A 19 11.92 17.97 -2.52
CA ILE A 19 10.97 16.87 -2.75
C ILE A 19 9.56 17.32 -2.35
N GLU A 20 9.41 18.01 -1.23
CA GLU A 20 8.12 18.55 -0.80
C GLU A 20 7.52 19.50 -1.86
N LEU A 21 8.30 20.42 -2.41
CA LEU A 21 7.85 21.32 -3.48
C LEU A 21 7.43 20.58 -4.75
N LYS A 22 8.22 19.58 -5.19
CA LYS A 22 7.88 18.75 -6.36
C LYS A 22 6.61 17.94 -6.15
N VAL A 23 6.47 17.31 -4.99
CA VAL A 23 5.28 16.52 -4.63
C VAL A 23 4.06 17.42 -4.55
N LYS A 24 4.16 18.59 -3.92
CA LYS A 24 3.07 19.56 -3.86
C LYS A 24 2.60 19.97 -5.26
N ALA A 25 3.53 20.27 -6.16
CA ALA A 25 3.19 20.59 -7.55
C ALA A 25 2.44 19.45 -8.26
N ILE A 26 2.86 18.20 -8.06
CA ILE A 26 2.17 17.02 -8.61
C ILE A 26 0.75 16.90 -8.03
N LEU A 27 0.59 17.03 -6.72
CA LEU A 27 -0.71 16.93 -6.05
C LEU A 27 -1.68 18.04 -6.49
N ASP A 28 -1.22 19.29 -6.52
CA ASP A 28 -2.02 20.45 -6.95
C ASP A 28 -2.47 20.32 -8.41
N ASP A 29 -1.64 19.71 -9.25
CA ASP A 29 -1.93 19.45 -10.65
C ASP A 29 -2.91 18.29 -10.83
N VAL A 30 -2.76 17.18 -10.08
CA VAL A 30 -3.75 16.09 -10.08
C VAL A 30 -5.11 16.58 -9.59
N ARG A 31 -5.15 17.42 -8.55
CA ARG A 31 -6.39 18.01 -8.02
C ARG A 31 -7.11 18.87 -9.06
N ARG A 32 -6.37 19.65 -9.86
CA ARG A 32 -6.95 20.54 -10.89
C ARG A 32 -7.29 19.83 -12.18
N ASN A 33 -6.44 18.90 -12.62
CA ASN A 33 -6.46 18.35 -13.98
C ASN A 33 -6.82 16.85 -14.04
N GLY A 34 -7.01 16.19 -12.90
CA GLY A 34 -7.47 14.80 -12.79
C GLY A 34 -6.67 13.82 -13.67
N ASP A 35 -7.39 12.99 -14.43
CA ASP A 35 -6.81 11.94 -15.28
C ASP A 35 -5.73 12.47 -16.25
N ARG A 36 -5.87 13.71 -16.74
CA ARG A 36 -4.89 14.30 -17.67
C ARG A 36 -3.52 14.46 -17.00
N ALA A 37 -3.49 14.90 -15.75
CA ALA A 37 -2.26 15.00 -14.98
C ALA A 37 -1.69 13.61 -14.67
N VAL A 38 -2.54 12.68 -14.21
CA VAL A 38 -2.12 11.30 -13.90
C VAL A 38 -1.48 10.62 -15.12
N ILE A 39 -2.09 10.72 -16.29
CA ILE A 39 -1.56 10.14 -17.54
C ILE A 39 -0.23 10.79 -17.91
N ARG A 40 -0.10 12.12 -17.77
CA ARG A 40 1.14 12.84 -18.07
C ARG A 40 2.29 12.38 -17.17
N TYR A 41 2.06 12.28 -15.85
CA TYR A 41 3.08 11.81 -14.91
C TYR A 41 3.40 10.32 -15.07
N THR A 42 2.41 9.49 -15.40
CA THR A 42 2.63 8.07 -15.75
C THR A 42 3.55 7.96 -16.98
N LYS A 43 3.32 8.78 -18.01
CA LYS A 43 4.22 8.82 -19.18
C LYS A 43 5.62 9.29 -18.81
N ALA A 44 5.75 10.30 -17.95
CA ALA A 44 7.03 10.91 -17.61
C ALA A 44 7.89 10.03 -16.67
N PHE A 45 7.28 9.43 -15.65
CA PHE A 45 8.00 8.71 -14.59
C PHE A 45 8.01 7.20 -14.80
N ASP A 46 6.94 6.63 -15.36
CA ASP A 46 6.86 5.20 -15.65
C ASP A 46 7.24 4.88 -17.11
N PHE A 47 7.59 5.89 -17.92
CA PHE A 47 7.88 5.74 -19.36
C PHE A 47 6.78 4.98 -20.13
N LEU A 48 5.53 5.10 -19.65
CA LEU A 48 4.41 4.31 -20.13
C LEU A 48 3.36 5.21 -20.77
N LYS A 49 3.16 5.05 -22.08
CA LYS A 49 2.02 5.66 -22.80
C LYS A 49 0.78 4.77 -22.62
N ALA A 50 0.19 4.81 -21.43
CA ALA A 50 -0.96 3.99 -21.09
C ALA A 50 -2.19 4.34 -21.97
N LYS A 51 -2.80 3.34 -22.61
CA LYS A 51 -4.10 3.49 -23.31
C LYS A 51 -5.27 3.70 -22.35
N GLY A 52 -5.06 3.40 -21.07
CA GLY A 52 -6.00 3.61 -19.98
C GLY A 52 -5.32 3.35 -18.63
N LEU A 53 -5.86 3.93 -17.56
CA LEU A 53 -5.30 3.78 -16.22
C LEU A 53 -5.65 2.44 -15.58
N ARG A 54 -6.79 1.84 -15.93
CA ARG A 54 -7.27 0.59 -15.32
C ARG A 54 -6.61 -0.64 -15.96
N ILE A 55 -6.19 -1.59 -15.14
CA ILE A 55 -5.82 -2.95 -15.55
C ILE A 55 -7.10 -3.79 -15.55
N ARG A 56 -7.43 -4.40 -16.69
CA ARG A 56 -8.67 -5.16 -16.82
C ARG A 56 -8.55 -6.55 -16.16
N PRO A 57 -9.66 -7.15 -15.68
CA PRO A 57 -9.62 -8.47 -15.03
C PRO A 57 -9.05 -9.61 -15.88
N ASP A 58 -9.25 -9.57 -17.19
CA ASP A 58 -8.66 -10.51 -18.14
C ASP A 58 -7.16 -10.31 -18.32
N GLU A 59 -6.68 -9.05 -18.31
CA GLU A 59 -5.25 -8.74 -18.30
C GLU A 59 -4.59 -9.23 -17.01
N ILE A 60 -5.20 -8.98 -15.85
CA ILE A 60 -4.75 -9.52 -14.55
C ILE A 60 -4.66 -11.06 -14.63
N SER A 61 -5.68 -11.70 -15.20
CA SER A 61 -5.72 -13.16 -15.35
C SER A 61 -4.61 -13.69 -16.26
N GLY A 62 -4.41 -13.07 -17.41
CA GLY A 62 -3.37 -13.48 -18.37
C GLY A 62 -1.95 -13.33 -17.83
N TYR A 63 -1.68 -12.36 -16.96
CA TYR A 63 -0.39 -12.29 -16.25
C TYR A 63 -0.31 -13.29 -15.10
N ALA A 64 -1.37 -13.42 -14.29
CA ALA A 64 -1.41 -14.34 -13.16
C ALA A 64 -1.18 -15.80 -13.57
N GLU A 65 -1.70 -16.22 -14.73
CA GLU A 65 -1.56 -17.59 -15.26
C GLU A 65 -0.13 -17.93 -15.67
N LYS A 66 0.74 -16.94 -15.89
CA LYS A 66 2.16 -17.14 -16.15
C LYS A 66 2.97 -17.36 -14.87
N ALA A 67 2.37 -17.20 -13.69
CA ALA A 67 3.05 -17.38 -12.42
C ALA A 67 3.28 -18.87 -12.12
N ASP A 68 4.46 -19.18 -11.59
CA ASP A 68 4.82 -20.54 -11.18
C ASP A 68 3.83 -21.09 -10.14
N ALA A 69 3.34 -22.31 -10.37
CA ALA A 69 2.33 -22.95 -9.54
C ALA A 69 2.79 -23.17 -8.08
N LYS A 70 4.08 -23.45 -7.84
CA LYS A 70 4.65 -23.56 -6.49
C LYS A 70 4.59 -22.23 -5.76
N VAL A 71 4.89 -21.12 -6.45
CA VAL A 71 4.76 -19.78 -5.86
C VAL A 71 3.31 -19.43 -5.59
N VAL A 72 2.38 -19.74 -6.51
CA VAL A 72 0.94 -19.55 -6.27
C VAL A 72 0.45 -20.36 -5.07
N LYS A 73 0.95 -21.59 -4.87
CA LYS A 73 0.67 -22.40 -3.67
C LYS A 73 1.19 -21.71 -2.40
N ALA A 74 2.40 -21.15 -2.43
CA ALA A 74 2.95 -20.38 -1.31
C ALA A 74 2.14 -19.10 -1.01
N LEU A 75 1.66 -18.41 -2.04
CA LEU A 75 0.77 -17.24 -1.88
C LEU A 75 -0.55 -17.62 -1.21
N LYS A 76 -1.17 -18.74 -1.62
CA LYS A 76 -2.40 -19.25 -0.99
C LYS A 76 -2.18 -19.60 0.48
N LEU A 77 -1.08 -20.28 0.81
CA LEU A 77 -0.73 -20.59 2.19
C LEU A 77 -0.52 -19.32 3.02
N SER A 78 0.22 -18.35 2.48
CA SER A 78 0.48 -17.07 3.14
C SER A 78 -0.83 -16.31 3.38
N ALA A 79 -1.70 -16.22 2.36
CA ALA A 79 -2.99 -15.56 2.47
C ALA A 79 -3.88 -16.20 3.54
N LYS A 80 -3.90 -17.54 3.63
CA LYS A 80 -4.63 -18.25 4.69
C LYS A 80 -4.12 -17.87 6.08
N ARG A 81 -2.80 -17.85 6.29
CA ARG A 81 -2.20 -17.52 7.59
C ARG A 81 -2.43 -16.05 7.97
N ILE A 82 -2.25 -15.13 7.03
CA ILE A 82 -2.49 -13.69 7.25
C ILE A 82 -3.96 -13.47 7.62
N LYS A 83 -4.88 -14.08 6.88
CA LYS A 83 -6.32 -13.97 7.17
C LYS A 83 -6.64 -14.50 8.57
N ALA A 84 -6.20 -15.73 8.88
CA ALA A 84 -6.46 -16.34 10.19
C ALA A 84 -5.97 -15.47 11.36
N PHE A 85 -4.81 -14.84 11.22
CA PHE A 85 -4.30 -13.94 12.24
C PHE A 85 -5.15 -12.67 12.40
N HIS A 86 -5.51 -12.01 11.30
CA HIS A 86 -6.29 -10.77 11.36
C HIS A 86 -7.75 -10.99 11.80
N GLU A 87 -8.33 -12.16 11.55
CA GLU A 87 -9.68 -12.49 12.07
C GLU A 87 -9.68 -12.56 13.60
N ILE A 88 -8.59 -12.99 14.24
CA ILE A 88 -8.45 -12.98 15.70
C ILE A 88 -8.38 -11.55 16.26
N GLN A 89 -7.78 -10.63 15.51
CA GLN A 89 -7.62 -9.22 15.92
C GLN A 89 -8.86 -8.37 15.67
N LYS A 90 -9.91 -8.91 15.05
CA LYS A 90 -11.08 -8.15 14.67
C LYS A 90 -11.88 -7.74 15.91
N GLU A 91 -11.99 -6.44 16.13
CA GLU A 91 -12.78 -5.88 17.23
C GLU A 91 -14.29 -6.03 16.98
N GLU A 92 -15.03 -6.40 18.02
CA GLU A 92 -16.49 -6.45 18.00
C GLU A 92 -17.09 -5.18 18.61
N SER A 93 -18.28 -4.80 18.13
CA SER A 93 -19.04 -3.72 18.75
C SER A 93 -19.61 -4.21 20.08
N TRP A 94 -19.67 -3.33 21.08
CA TRP A 94 -20.17 -3.68 22.40
C TRP A 94 -20.98 -2.52 23.01
N THR A 95 -21.86 -2.87 23.95
CA THR A 95 -22.64 -1.92 24.75
C THR A 95 -22.79 -2.43 26.17
N PHE A 96 -22.91 -1.53 27.15
CA PHE A 96 -23.26 -1.85 28.54
C PHE A 96 -24.16 -0.76 29.13
N SER A 97 -24.83 -1.07 30.25
CA SER A 97 -25.70 -0.14 30.96
C SER A 97 -25.05 0.34 32.25
N GLU A 98 -25.19 1.63 32.54
CA GLU A 98 -24.73 2.27 33.77
C GLU A 98 -25.83 3.20 34.30
N GLY A 99 -26.53 2.76 35.35
CA GLY A 99 -27.78 3.39 35.78
C GLY A 99 -28.82 3.34 34.67
N ASP A 100 -29.39 4.50 34.33
CA ASP A 100 -30.36 4.65 33.23
C ASP A 100 -29.69 4.90 31.86
N ALA A 101 -28.35 4.98 31.80
CA ALA A 101 -27.61 5.21 30.56
C ALA A 101 -27.18 3.91 29.88
N THR A 102 -27.12 3.91 28.55
CA THR A 102 -26.47 2.86 27.74
C THR A 102 -25.24 3.45 27.06
N LEU A 103 -24.08 2.88 27.36
CA LEU A 103 -22.79 3.26 26.79
C LEU A 103 -22.28 2.15 25.87
N GLY A 104 -21.39 2.47 24.95
CA GLY A 104 -20.90 1.48 23.98
C GLY A 104 -19.92 2.02 22.96
N GLN A 105 -19.40 1.10 22.16
CA GLN A 105 -18.56 1.39 21.01
C GLN A 105 -19.06 0.61 19.80
N LEU A 106 -19.34 1.34 18.71
CA LEU A 106 -19.72 0.78 17.43
C LEU A 106 -18.51 0.77 16.50
N ILE A 107 -18.02 -0.43 16.18
CA ILE A 107 -16.90 -0.65 15.26
C ILE A 107 -17.46 -0.84 13.85
N ARG A 108 -17.01 -0.01 12.89
CA ARG A 108 -17.40 -0.12 11.48
C ARG A 108 -16.16 -0.05 10.58
N PRO A 109 -16.12 -0.86 9.50
CA PRO A 109 -15.07 -0.71 8.51
C PRO A 109 -15.16 0.65 7.81
N ILE A 110 -14.00 1.15 7.41
CA ILE A 110 -13.91 2.22 6.43
C ILE A 110 -14.61 1.77 5.14
N GLU A 111 -15.31 2.69 4.48
CA GLU A 111 -16.08 2.39 3.27
C GLU A 111 -15.15 2.01 2.11
N ARG A 112 -14.11 2.81 1.89
CA ARG A 112 -13.20 2.64 0.75
C ARG A 112 -11.73 2.91 1.08
N VAL A 113 -10.85 1.99 0.69
CA VAL A 113 -9.41 2.11 0.89
C VAL A 113 -8.63 2.10 -0.42
N GLY A 114 -7.59 2.92 -0.47
CA GLY A 114 -6.57 2.93 -1.51
C GLY A 114 -5.36 2.12 -1.07
N VAL A 115 -4.91 1.17 -1.88
CA VAL A 115 -3.73 0.35 -1.61
C VAL A 115 -2.64 0.68 -2.63
N TYR A 116 -1.53 1.23 -2.17
CA TYR A 116 -0.36 1.47 -2.99
C TYR A 116 0.59 0.27 -2.96
N ILE A 117 0.92 -0.28 -4.12
CA ILE A 117 1.90 -1.35 -4.28
C ILE A 117 3.08 -0.79 -5.08
N PRO A 118 4.33 -0.86 -4.55
CA PRO A 118 5.50 -0.47 -5.31
C PRO A 118 5.68 -1.29 -6.60
N GLY A 119 6.23 -0.67 -7.64
CA GLY A 119 6.58 -1.34 -8.90
C GLY A 119 8.09 -1.60 -9.04
N GLY A 120 8.48 -2.16 -10.19
CA GLY A 120 9.87 -2.46 -10.51
C GLY A 120 10.48 -3.50 -9.56
N LYS A 121 11.72 -3.26 -9.10
CA LYS A 121 12.48 -4.19 -8.23
C LYS A 121 11.84 -4.42 -6.86
N ALA A 122 10.98 -3.51 -6.40
CA ALA A 122 10.27 -3.60 -5.12
C ALA A 122 8.83 -4.13 -5.27
N SER A 123 8.50 -4.73 -6.42
CA SER A 123 7.17 -5.25 -6.71
C SER A 123 6.96 -6.60 -6.02
N TYR A 124 6.39 -6.59 -4.82
CA TYR A 124 6.22 -7.79 -4.00
C TYR A 124 4.75 -8.23 -3.90
N PRO A 125 4.42 -9.51 -4.16
CA PRO A 125 3.07 -10.02 -3.94
C PRO A 125 2.69 -10.04 -2.45
N SER A 126 3.67 -10.15 -1.55
CA SER A 126 3.44 -10.08 -0.10
C SER A 126 2.84 -8.75 0.33
N THR A 127 3.24 -7.62 -0.27
CA THR A 127 2.67 -6.29 0.01
C THR A 127 1.18 -6.25 -0.34
N VAL A 128 0.76 -6.93 -1.42
CA VAL A 128 -0.66 -7.07 -1.76
C VAL A 128 -1.39 -7.82 -0.65
N LEU A 129 -0.86 -8.98 -0.25
CA LEU A 129 -1.50 -9.80 0.79
C LEU A 129 -1.62 -9.04 2.11
N MET A 130 -0.55 -8.39 2.57
CA MET A 130 -0.50 -7.71 3.86
C MET A 130 -1.34 -6.42 3.92
N ASN A 131 -1.70 -5.81 2.79
CA ASN A 131 -2.57 -4.62 2.78
C ASN A 131 -4.03 -4.96 2.48
N VAL A 132 -4.28 -5.89 1.55
CA VAL A 132 -5.64 -6.20 1.09
C VAL A 132 -6.37 -7.12 2.08
N ILE A 133 -5.69 -8.14 2.62
CA ILE A 133 -6.35 -9.12 3.50
C ILE A 133 -6.91 -8.45 4.78
N PRO A 134 -6.17 -7.57 5.49
CA PRO A 134 -6.72 -6.91 6.67
C PRO A 134 -7.93 -6.04 6.34
N ALA A 135 -7.92 -5.34 5.21
CA ALA A 135 -9.07 -4.56 4.74
C ALA A 135 -10.30 -5.45 4.48
N GLN A 136 -10.10 -6.62 3.86
CA GLN A 136 -11.18 -7.59 3.63
C GLN A 136 -11.73 -8.18 4.92
N VAL A 137 -10.86 -8.51 5.89
CA VAL A 137 -11.26 -9.03 7.21
C VAL A 137 -12.07 -7.99 8.00
N ALA A 138 -11.63 -6.74 7.97
CA ALA A 138 -12.35 -5.61 8.58
C ALA A 138 -13.74 -5.41 7.96
N GLY A 139 -13.94 -5.79 6.69
CA GLY A 139 -15.20 -5.65 5.97
C GLY A 139 -15.27 -4.43 5.04
N VAL A 140 -14.11 -3.90 4.63
CA VAL A 140 -14.04 -2.80 3.65
C VAL A 140 -14.65 -3.26 2.33
N LYS A 141 -15.61 -2.48 1.81
CA LYS A 141 -16.37 -2.85 0.61
C LYS A 141 -15.64 -2.54 -0.69
N GLU A 142 -14.89 -1.43 -0.70
CA GLU A 142 -14.23 -0.93 -1.90
C GLU A 142 -12.72 -0.84 -1.69
N ILE A 143 -11.95 -1.58 -2.49
CA ILE A 143 -10.49 -1.60 -2.44
C ILE A 143 -9.96 -1.19 -3.83
N ALA A 144 -9.37 0.00 -3.91
CA ALA A 144 -8.72 0.52 -5.09
C ALA A 144 -7.21 0.32 -4.98
N LEU A 145 -6.62 -0.46 -5.89
CA LEU A 145 -5.20 -0.79 -5.84
C LEU A 145 -4.43 -0.05 -6.95
N CYS A 146 -3.39 0.67 -6.58
CA CYS A 146 -2.47 1.32 -7.53
C CYS A 146 -1.14 0.56 -7.55
N VAL A 147 -0.70 0.17 -8.75
CA VAL A 147 0.59 -0.50 -8.97
C VAL A 147 1.23 0.06 -10.25
N PRO A 148 2.37 0.76 -10.19
CA PRO A 148 3.00 1.28 -11.40
C PRO A 148 3.54 0.13 -12.26
N ALA A 149 3.47 0.32 -13.57
CA ALA A 149 4.02 -0.60 -14.57
C ALA A 149 5.12 0.10 -15.39
N PRO A 150 6.31 0.35 -14.79
CA PRO A 150 7.38 1.06 -15.46
C PRO A 150 7.77 0.34 -16.75
N LYS A 151 7.86 1.08 -17.87
CA LYS A 151 8.08 0.57 -19.23
C LYS A 151 7.07 -0.50 -19.67
N GLY A 152 5.90 -0.57 -19.02
CA GLY A 152 4.87 -1.59 -19.25
C GLY A 152 5.15 -2.93 -18.56
N GLU A 153 6.17 -3.02 -17.71
CA GLU A 153 6.49 -4.24 -16.98
C GLU A 153 5.45 -4.52 -15.88
N ILE A 154 4.79 -5.67 -15.98
CA ILE A 154 3.79 -6.13 -15.02
C ILE A 154 4.29 -7.40 -14.33
N ASN A 155 4.34 -7.37 -12.99
CA ASN A 155 4.75 -8.51 -12.20
C ASN A 155 3.62 -9.55 -12.11
N ARG A 156 3.83 -10.71 -12.75
CA ARG A 156 2.91 -11.86 -12.73
C ARG A 156 2.53 -12.35 -11.33
N TYR A 157 3.45 -12.28 -10.37
CA TYR A 157 3.20 -12.74 -9.01
C TYR A 157 2.30 -11.75 -8.24
N VAL A 158 2.49 -10.44 -8.48
CA VAL A 158 1.57 -9.41 -7.96
C VAL A 158 0.18 -9.58 -8.57
N MET A 159 0.09 -9.82 -9.88
CA MET A 159 -1.19 -10.11 -10.54
C MET A 159 -1.85 -11.40 -10.01
N ALA A 160 -1.06 -12.44 -9.71
CA ALA A 160 -1.56 -13.66 -9.08
C ALA A 160 -2.11 -13.40 -7.67
N ALA A 161 -1.46 -12.56 -6.86
CA ALA A 161 -1.96 -12.16 -5.54
C ALA A 161 -3.25 -11.33 -5.65
N ILE A 162 -3.31 -10.36 -6.58
CA ILE A 162 -4.50 -9.55 -6.88
C ILE A 162 -5.68 -10.44 -7.29
N LYS A 163 -5.44 -11.39 -8.23
CA LYS A 163 -6.44 -12.37 -8.69
C LYS A 163 -6.91 -13.25 -7.54
N LEU A 164 -5.98 -13.77 -6.74
CA LEU A 164 -6.28 -14.63 -5.59
C LEU A 164 -7.20 -13.94 -4.58
N LEU A 165 -6.99 -12.65 -4.32
CA LEU A 165 -7.79 -11.87 -3.37
C LEU A 165 -9.04 -11.24 -4.00
N GLY A 166 -9.25 -11.39 -5.31
CA GLY A 166 -10.44 -10.90 -6.00
C GLY A 166 -10.54 -9.36 -6.09
N VAL A 167 -9.42 -8.64 -6.05
CA VAL A 167 -9.41 -7.17 -6.18
C VAL A 167 -9.70 -6.78 -7.63
N LYS A 168 -10.81 -6.06 -7.85
CA LYS A 168 -11.33 -5.74 -9.20
C LYS A 168 -10.94 -4.35 -9.70
N GLU A 169 -10.58 -3.45 -8.80
CA GLU A 169 -10.25 -2.07 -9.11
C GLU A 169 -8.74 -1.87 -9.00
N VAL A 170 -8.05 -2.01 -10.13
CA VAL A 170 -6.59 -1.97 -10.19
C VAL A 170 -6.15 -0.95 -11.24
N TYR A 171 -5.23 -0.07 -10.86
CA TYR A 171 -4.72 1.00 -11.71
C TYR A 171 -3.21 0.89 -11.90
N ARG A 172 -2.75 1.03 -13.14
CA ARG A 172 -1.33 0.94 -13.54
C ARG A 172 -0.55 2.24 -13.30
N ILE A 173 -0.70 2.82 -12.12
CA ILE A 173 -0.10 4.12 -11.76
C ILE A 173 0.67 4.02 -10.44
N GLY A 174 1.68 4.87 -10.28
CA GLY A 174 2.49 4.94 -9.06
C GLY A 174 2.79 6.37 -8.61
N GLY A 175 3.75 6.52 -7.68
CA GLY A 175 4.28 7.81 -7.25
C GLY A 175 3.27 8.73 -6.54
N ALA A 176 3.62 10.00 -6.44
CA ALA A 176 2.77 11.04 -5.85
C ALA A 176 1.47 11.24 -6.63
N GLN A 177 1.47 11.01 -7.95
CA GLN A 177 0.28 11.13 -8.78
C GLN A 177 -0.78 10.07 -8.46
N ALA A 178 -0.38 8.85 -8.09
CA ALA A 178 -1.31 7.81 -7.64
C ALA A 178 -1.92 8.15 -6.28
N VAL A 179 -1.10 8.66 -5.34
CA VAL A 179 -1.58 9.13 -4.03
C VAL A 179 -2.58 10.27 -4.20
N GLY A 180 -2.26 11.27 -5.03
CA GLY A 180 -3.17 12.38 -5.33
C GLY A 180 -4.46 11.91 -6.01
N ALA A 181 -4.39 10.94 -6.93
CA ALA A 181 -5.58 10.41 -7.59
C ALA A 181 -6.51 9.68 -6.61
N MET A 182 -5.96 8.91 -5.67
CA MET A 182 -6.74 8.26 -4.62
C MET A 182 -7.29 9.28 -3.60
N ALA A 183 -6.52 10.31 -3.25
CA ALA A 183 -6.90 11.28 -2.22
C ALA A 183 -7.94 12.31 -2.70
N TYR A 184 -7.82 12.79 -3.93
CA TYR A 184 -8.72 13.81 -4.48
C TYR A 184 -9.84 13.21 -5.35
N GLY A 185 -9.63 12.00 -5.85
CA GLY A 185 -10.44 11.44 -6.91
C GLY A 185 -10.13 12.06 -8.28
N THR A 186 -10.48 11.34 -9.32
CA THR A 186 -10.46 11.77 -10.72
C THR A 186 -11.71 11.26 -11.42
N LYS A 187 -11.85 11.51 -12.74
CA LYS A 187 -12.94 10.92 -13.52
C LYS A 187 -12.88 9.38 -13.53
N THR A 188 -11.67 8.80 -13.50
CA THR A 188 -11.46 7.35 -13.56
C THR A 188 -11.32 6.69 -12.19
N ILE A 189 -10.82 7.41 -11.20
CA ILE A 189 -10.46 6.88 -9.87
C ILE A 189 -11.34 7.58 -8.83
N LYS A 190 -12.25 6.86 -8.18
CA LYS A 190 -13.02 7.45 -7.09
C LYS A 190 -12.11 7.70 -5.89
N LYS A 191 -12.31 8.84 -5.22
CA LYS A 191 -11.66 9.16 -3.95
C LYS A 191 -11.82 8.01 -2.96
N VAL A 192 -10.79 7.76 -2.16
CA VAL A 192 -10.80 6.79 -1.04
C VAL A 192 -10.79 7.52 0.29
N ASP A 193 -11.05 6.82 1.39
CA ASP A 193 -11.05 7.40 2.74
C ASP A 193 -9.70 7.21 3.45
N LYS A 194 -9.00 6.12 3.17
CA LYS A 194 -7.66 5.83 3.71
C LYS A 194 -6.73 5.29 2.64
N ILE A 195 -5.46 5.72 2.63
CA ILE A 195 -4.41 5.21 1.74
C ILE A 195 -3.38 4.43 2.56
N VAL A 196 -3.16 3.17 2.19
CA VAL A 196 -2.18 2.28 2.81
C VAL A 196 -1.15 1.80 1.81
N GLY A 197 -0.03 1.29 2.31
CA GLY A 197 1.02 0.69 1.52
C GLY A 197 2.27 1.56 1.48
N PRO A 198 3.47 0.95 1.59
CA PRO A 198 4.72 1.68 1.60
C PRO A 198 5.08 2.16 0.19
N GLY A 199 5.90 3.19 0.10
CA GLY A 199 6.44 3.65 -1.17
C GLY A 199 7.73 4.45 -0.98
N ASN A 200 8.29 4.93 -2.08
CA ASN A 200 9.48 5.77 -2.05
C ASN A 200 9.19 7.13 -1.37
N ILE A 201 10.22 7.97 -1.27
CA ILE A 201 10.12 9.29 -0.62
C ILE A 201 9.02 10.19 -1.23
N TYR A 202 8.73 10.08 -2.54
CA TYR A 202 7.65 10.85 -3.17
C TYR A 202 6.27 10.38 -2.70
N VAL A 203 6.08 9.06 -2.57
CA VAL A 203 4.83 8.48 -2.05
C VAL A 203 4.66 8.81 -0.56
N ALA A 204 5.72 8.66 0.23
CA ALA A 204 5.69 8.99 1.65
C ALA A 204 5.37 10.47 1.89
N THR A 205 6.02 11.36 1.14
CA THR A 205 5.78 12.81 1.19
C THR A 205 4.35 13.14 0.71
N ALA A 206 3.88 12.49 -0.35
CA ALA A 206 2.51 12.70 -0.83
C ALA A 206 1.47 12.27 0.20
N LYS A 207 1.66 11.10 0.84
CA LYS A 207 0.79 10.61 1.92
C LYS A 207 0.75 11.58 3.09
N LYS A 208 1.91 12.08 3.53
CA LYS A 208 2.02 13.14 4.55
C LYS A 208 1.20 14.39 4.17
N MET A 209 1.27 14.83 2.91
CA MET A 209 0.57 16.04 2.45
C MET A 209 -0.94 15.89 2.25
N VAL A 210 -1.42 14.67 1.99
CA VAL A 210 -2.87 14.40 1.83
C VAL A 210 -3.54 13.93 3.13
N PHE A 211 -2.76 13.71 4.19
CA PHE A 211 -3.30 13.39 5.51
C PHE A 211 -4.27 14.48 5.98
N GLY A 212 -5.45 14.07 6.45
CA GLY A 212 -6.56 14.95 6.82
C GLY A 212 -7.59 15.15 5.69
N ILE A 213 -7.22 14.94 4.42
CA ILE A 213 -8.18 14.78 3.31
C ILE A 213 -8.60 13.31 3.19
N VAL A 214 -7.62 12.44 3.41
CA VAL A 214 -7.73 10.99 3.61
C VAL A 214 -6.85 10.61 4.78
N ASP A 215 -7.16 9.50 5.42
CA ASP A 215 -6.29 8.91 6.43
C ASP A 215 -5.11 8.15 5.76
N ILE A 216 -4.03 7.92 6.50
CA ILE A 216 -2.87 7.14 6.06
C ILE A 216 -2.48 6.11 7.13
N ASP A 217 -1.84 5.01 6.73
CA ASP A 217 -1.25 4.04 7.67
C ASP A 217 -0.08 4.63 8.47
N MET A 218 0.98 5.05 7.78
CA MET A 218 2.20 5.63 8.33
C MET A 218 3.03 6.31 7.23
N ILE A 219 3.97 7.17 7.64
CA ILE A 219 5.03 7.66 6.77
C ILE A 219 6.15 6.62 6.78
N ALA A 220 6.37 5.95 5.64
CA ALA A 220 7.38 4.91 5.54
C ALA A 220 8.79 5.48 5.77
N GLY A 221 9.55 4.81 6.62
CA GLY A 221 10.99 5.02 6.84
C GLY A 221 11.82 3.82 6.34
N PRO A 222 13.15 3.88 6.47
CA PRO A 222 14.00 2.72 6.22
C PRO A 222 13.64 1.56 7.14
N SER A 223 13.69 0.33 6.63
CA SER A 223 13.48 -0.88 7.44
C SER A 223 14.70 -1.16 8.32
N GLU A 224 14.46 -1.60 9.55
CA GLU A 224 15.51 -1.93 10.53
C GLU A 224 15.13 -3.23 11.26
N ILE A 225 16.16 -3.97 11.70
CA ILE A 225 16.05 -5.17 12.54
C ILE A 225 17.04 -5.06 13.70
N LEU A 226 16.62 -5.44 14.90
CA LEU A 226 17.46 -5.53 16.10
C LEU A 226 17.46 -6.99 16.57
N ILE A 227 18.62 -7.63 16.57
CA ILE A 227 18.79 -9.01 17.04
C ILE A 227 19.47 -8.98 18.40
N ILE A 228 18.85 -9.61 19.40
CA ILE A 228 19.44 -9.86 20.71
C ILE A 228 19.77 -11.36 20.74
N ALA A 229 21.05 -11.67 20.85
CA ALA A 229 21.56 -13.04 20.84
C ALA A 229 22.50 -13.24 22.02
N ASP A 230 22.34 -14.36 22.73
CA ASP A 230 23.28 -14.82 23.75
C ASP A 230 24.22 -15.90 23.17
N ASP A 231 24.98 -16.55 24.04
CA ASP A 231 25.93 -17.60 23.70
C ASP A 231 25.29 -18.89 23.18
N SER A 232 23.97 -19.06 23.34
CA SER A 232 23.23 -20.21 22.80
C SER A 232 22.83 -20.05 21.33
N ALA A 233 22.94 -18.83 20.78
CA ALA A 233 22.53 -18.54 19.41
C ALA A 233 23.52 -19.11 18.38
N ASN A 234 22.99 -19.62 17.27
CA ASN A 234 23.81 -20.01 16.12
C ASN A 234 24.30 -18.75 15.36
N PRO A 235 25.61 -18.47 15.32
CA PRO A 235 26.12 -17.25 14.71
C PRO A 235 25.81 -17.14 13.20
N ALA A 236 25.73 -18.27 12.49
CA ALA A 236 25.42 -18.27 11.07
C ALA A 236 23.98 -17.88 10.77
N PHE A 237 23.04 -18.19 11.68
CA PHE A 237 21.64 -17.79 11.53
C PHE A 237 21.47 -16.31 11.87
N VAL A 238 22.08 -15.86 12.97
CA VAL A 238 22.08 -14.44 13.37
C VAL A 238 22.68 -13.53 12.29
N ALA A 239 23.71 -13.99 11.56
CA ALA A 239 24.29 -13.23 10.47
C ALA A 239 23.47 -13.25 9.16
N ALA A 240 22.61 -14.25 8.97
CA ALA A 240 21.77 -14.38 7.79
C ALA A 240 20.44 -13.61 7.91
N ASP A 241 19.94 -13.47 9.14
CA ASP A 241 18.78 -12.65 9.51
C ASP A 241 19.08 -11.13 9.43
#